data_AF-A0A925UPN2-F1
#
_entry.id   AF-A0A925UPN2-F1
#
_cell.length_a   1.000
_cell.length_b   1.000
_cell.length_c   1.000
_cell.angle_alpha   90.00
_cell.angle_beta   90.00
_cell.angle_gamma   90.00
#
_symmetry.space_group_name_H-M   'P 1'
#
loop_
_entity.id
_entity.type
_entity.pdbx_description
1 polymer ?
#
loop_
_entity_poly.entity_id
_entity_poly.type
_entity_poly.pdbx_seq_one_letter_code
_entity_poly.pdbx_strand_id
1 'polypeptide(L)'
;MSKFKNVKSILLTTVLTLGISLFASNNVFAATYTTLSGDSLYKVSKLFSTTTTNLINDNKLISSTIYPGQVLYVSCKTYTVQNGDSLYLIAKKYGIALYTLRIANNLWTDNVNIGKVLNIPVAPSVTPIKTIVYSASDVDLLSRLITAEAQDQPYTAKVAVGAVVINRVKSTTFANSISTVIYQTINGYYQFTPVLNGWINKPADADSIRAAKAALSGIDPTNGALFYFDDTVTNKWLLAKPVSITIDNLIFAF
;
A
#
# COMPACT_ATOMS: atom_id res chain seq x y z
N MET A 1 -33.93 6.98 -14.13
CA MET A 1 -34.33 6.45 -12.81
C MET A 1 -33.30 5.40 -12.38
N SER A 2 -32.23 5.81 -11.69
CA SER A 2 -31.23 4.89 -11.14
C SER A 2 -31.29 4.98 -9.62
N LYS A 3 -31.80 3.93 -9.00
CA LYS A 3 -32.00 3.84 -7.55
C LYS A 3 -30.61 3.69 -6.89
N PHE A 4 -30.12 4.76 -6.28
CA PHE A 4 -29.04 4.65 -5.31
C PHE A 4 -29.55 3.78 -4.15
N LYS A 5 -28.97 2.59 -4.02
CA LYS A 5 -29.24 1.67 -2.90
C LYS A 5 -28.86 2.38 -1.60
N ASN A 6 -29.79 2.33 -0.64
CA ASN A 6 -29.66 2.86 0.72
C ASN A 6 -28.33 2.41 1.37
N VAL A 7 -27.40 3.35 1.53
CA VAL A 7 -26.18 3.14 2.33
C VAL A 7 -26.59 3.30 3.79
N LYS A 8 -26.51 2.21 4.56
CA LYS A 8 -26.73 2.20 6.01
C LYS A 8 -25.83 3.26 6.66
N SER A 9 -26.37 3.98 7.65
CA SER A 9 -25.71 5.06 8.36
C SER A 9 -24.30 4.66 8.80
N ILE A 10 -23.29 5.33 8.27
CA ILE A 10 -21.90 5.20 8.70
C ILE A 10 -21.75 6.11 9.92
N LEU A 11 -21.74 5.54 11.12
CA LEU A 11 -21.54 6.29 12.36
C LEU A 11 -20.04 6.54 12.53
N LEU A 12 -19.56 7.72 12.13
CA LEU A 12 -18.22 8.21 12.44
C LEU A 12 -18.29 8.94 13.79
N THR A 13 -17.78 8.33 14.85
CA THR A 13 -17.67 8.98 16.16
C THR A 13 -16.42 9.86 16.17
N THR A 14 -16.59 11.16 16.35
CA THR A 14 -15.50 12.06 16.75
C THR A 14 -15.15 11.73 18.20
N VAL A 15 -14.13 10.90 18.43
CA VAL A 15 -13.61 10.68 19.78
C VAL A 15 -12.73 11.87 20.17
N LEU A 16 -13.16 12.62 21.18
CA LEU A 16 -12.32 13.57 21.91
C LEU A 16 -11.27 12.73 22.65
N THR A 17 -10.00 12.77 22.24
CA THR A 17 -8.94 11.99 22.88
C THR A 17 -8.57 12.59 24.24
N LEU A 18 -9.07 11.98 25.32
CA LEU A 18 -8.42 12.01 26.63
C LEU A 18 -7.56 10.73 26.77
N GLY A 19 -6.25 10.90 26.69
CA GLY A 19 -5.28 9.81 26.87
C GLY A 19 -3.85 10.33 26.78
N ILE A 20 -3.18 10.41 27.93
CA ILE A 20 -1.84 10.97 28.14
C ILE A 20 -0.78 10.17 27.36
N SER A 21 0.02 10.87 26.55
CA SER A 21 1.35 10.45 26.11
C SER A 21 2.18 11.70 25.84
N LEU A 22 3.13 11.99 26.73
CA LEU A 22 4.08 13.11 26.67
C LEU A 22 5.11 12.87 25.55
N PHE A 23 4.84 13.29 24.30
CA PHE A 23 5.87 13.56 23.30
C PHE A 23 5.39 14.67 22.36
N ALA A 24 6.31 15.57 21.98
CA ALA A 24 6.07 16.83 21.29
C ALA A 24 5.03 16.74 20.15
N SER A 25 3.99 17.55 20.27
CA SER A 25 2.89 17.71 19.33
C SER A 25 3.34 18.45 18.07
N ASN A 26 3.84 17.70 17.09
CA ASN A 26 3.51 18.06 15.72
C ASN A 26 2.02 17.76 15.56
N ASN A 27 1.18 18.80 15.64
CA ASN A 27 -0.22 18.70 15.22
C ASN A 27 -0.24 18.42 13.72
N VAL A 28 -0.01 17.17 13.33
CA VAL A 28 -0.34 16.69 12.00
C VAL A 28 -1.85 16.63 11.99
N PHE A 29 -2.51 17.60 11.35
CA PHE A 29 -3.91 17.45 11.00
C PHE A 29 -4.01 16.15 10.20
N ALA A 30 -4.75 15.18 10.75
CA ALA A 30 -4.94 13.88 10.13
C ALA A 30 -6.45 13.68 9.97
N ALA A 31 -6.87 13.28 8.77
CA ALA A 31 -8.18 12.69 8.62
C ALA A 31 -8.17 11.34 9.32
N THR A 32 -9.29 10.96 9.93
CA THR A 32 -9.44 9.62 10.51
C THR A 32 -10.41 8.79 9.68
N TYR A 33 -10.16 7.49 9.60
CA TYR A 33 -11.01 6.53 8.93
C TYR A 33 -11.25 5.32 9.84
N THR A 34 -12.51 5.07 10.18
CA THR A 34 -12.90 3.86 10.92
C THR A 34 -13.09 2.72 9.93
N THR A 35 -12.25 1.70 10.04
CA THR A 35 -12.26 0.52 9.19
C THR A 35 -13.58 -0.26 9.31
N LEU A 36 -14.04 -0.79 8.18
CA LEU A 36 -15.27 -1.55 8.04
C LEU A 36 -14.98 -3.05 7.86
N SER A 37 -16.03 -3.86 8.01
CA SER A 37 -15.93 -5.28 7.65
C SER A 37 -15.56 -5.45 6.18
N GLY A 38 -14.49 -6.21 5.91
CA GLY A 38 -13.95 -6.42 4.57
C GLY A 38 -12.96 -5.36 4.10
N ASP A 39 -12.59 -4.39 4.93
CA ASP A 39 -11.50 -3.47 4.62
C ASP A 39 -10.14 -4.14 4.68
N SER A 40 -9.23 -3.63 3.84
CA SER A 40 -7.80 -3.91 3.90
C SER A 40 -7.04 -2.59 3.81
N LEU A 41 -5.80 -2.54 4.32
CA LEU A 41 -4.97 -1.34 4.17
C LEU A 41 -4.84 -0.90 2.72
N TYR A 42 -4.89 -1.83 1.76
CA TYR A 42 -4.90 -1.49 0.35
C TYR A 42 -6.17 -0.74 -0.06
N LYS A 43 -7.36 -1.26 0.24
CA LYS A 43 -8.63 -0.59 -0.08
C LYS A 43 -8.67 0.81 0.52
N VAL A 44 -8.23 0.94 1.78
CA VAL A 44 -8.15 2.23 2.46
C VAL A 44 -7.11 3.15 1.82
N SER A 45 -5.92 2.63 1.47
CA SER A 45 -4.89 3.42 0.80
C SER A 45 -5.35 3.97 -0.55
N LYS A 46 -6.08 3.16 -1.34
CA LYS A 46 -6.67 3.60 -2.61
C LYS A 46 -7.78 4.62 -2.41
N LEU A 47 -8.64 4.41 -1.41
CA LEU A 47 -9.67 5.37 -1.04
C LEU A 47 -9.08 6.75 -0.78
N PHE A 48 -7.95 6.82 -0.07
CA PHE A 48 -7.30 8.08 0.30
C PHE A 48 -6.12 8.47 -0.60
N SER A 49 -5.97 7.85 -1.78
CA SER A 49 -4.88 8.16 -2.71
C SER A 49 -3.49 8.19 -2.05
N THR A 50 -3.25 7.28 -1.11
CA THR A 50 -1.99 7.08 -0.40
C THR A 50 -1.47 5.65 -0.65
N THR A 51 -0.36 5.27 -0.02
CA THR A 51 0.19 3.91 -0.08
C THR A 51 -0.13 3.14 1.19
N THR A 52 -0.15 1.82 1.10
CA THR A 52 -0.21 0.93 2.27
C THR A 52 0.94 1.22 3.23
N THR A 53 2.15 1.46 2.72
CA THR A 53 3.32 1.83 3.52
C THR A 53 3.12 3.14 4.30
N ASN A 54 2.62 4.20 3.65
CA ASN A 54 2.34 5.46 4.34
C ASN A 54 1.27 5.25 5.40
N LEU A 55 0.21 4.50 5.08
CA LEU A 55 -0.86 4.21 6.02
C LEU A 55 -0.35 3.39 7.22
N ILE A 56 0.55 2.43 7.01
CA ILE A 56 1.23 1.67 8.08
C ILE A 56 2.06 2.61 8.95
N ASN A 57 2.88 3.46 8.34
CA ASN A 57 3.79 4.36 9.04
C ASN A 57 3.03 5.43 9.85
N ASP A 58 2.04 6.07 9.24
CA ASP A 58 1.18 7.09 9.86
C ASP A 58 0.46 6.54 11.10
N ASN A 59 0.14 5.24 11.08
CA ASN A 59 -0.57 4.55 12.15
C ASN A 59 0.32 3.71 13.06
N LYS A 60 1.65 3.70 12.82
CA LYS A 60 2.62 2.86 13.54
C LYS A 60 2.18 1.39 13.60
N LEU A 61 1.59 0.88 12.51
CA LEU A 61 1.15 -0.50 12.46
C LEU A 61 2.36 -1.43 12.38
N ILE A 62 2.34 -2.46 13.20
CA ILE A 62 3.37 -3.51 13.19
C ILE A 62 3.07 -4.63 12.19
N SER A 63 1.85 -4.64 11.64
CA SER A 63 1.39 -5.62 10.65
C SER A 63 0.38 -4.97 9.70
N SER A 64 0.08 -5.64 8.60
CA SER A 64 -0.95 -5.18 7.65
C SER A 64 -2.39 -5.47 8.08
N THR A 65 -2.56 -6.29 9.12
CA THR A 65 -3.88 -6.70 9.61
C THR A 65 -4.58 -5.51 10.25
N ILE A 66 -5.79 -5.25 9.79
CA ILE A 66 -6.70 -4.27 10.39
C ILE A 66 -8.01 -4.94 10.79
N TYR A 67 -8.65 -4.42 11.83
CA TYR A 67 -9.89 -4.98 12.38
C TYR A 67 -11.04 -4.00 12.24
N PRO A 68 -12.27 -4.45 11.92
CA PRO A 68 -13.43 -3.56 11.86
C PRO A 68 -13.58 -2.72 13.14
N GLY A 69 -13.77 -1.42 12.98
CA GLY A 69 -13.82 -0.45 14.08
C GLY A 69 -12.45 0.17 14.43
N GLN A 70 -11.34 -0.34 13.89
CA GLN A 70 -10.03 0.28 14.07
C GLN A 70 -9.99 1.64 13.36
N VAL A 71 -9.52 2.66 14.06
CA VAL A 71 -9.34 4.01 13.52
C VAL A 71 -7.96 4.13 12.91
N LEU A 72 -7.90 4.52 11.63
CA LEU A 72 -6.68 4.82 10.91
C LEU A 72 -6.54 6.33 10.71
N TYR A 73 -5.37 6.86 11.03
CA TYR A 73 -4.91 8.19 10.70
C TYR A 73 -4.42 8.23 9.25
N VAL A 74 -4.87 9.22 8.52
CA VAL A 74 -4.49 9.48 7.13
C VAL A 74 -3.90 10.88 7.09
N SER A 75 -2.62 10.97 6.72
CA SER A 75 -1.96 12.25 6.48
C SER A 75 -2.79 13.12 5.53
N CYS A 76 -3.03 14.37 5.92
CA CYS A 76 -3.84 15.30 5.14
C CYS A 76 -3.25 16.71 5.18
N LYS A 77 -3.63 17.54 4.21
CA LYS A 77 -3.46 19.00 4.29
C LYS A 77 -4.75 19.62 4.76
N THR A 78 -4.70 20.80 5.36
CA THR A 78 -5.93 21.57 5.64
C THR A 78 -6.20 22.58 4.52
N TYR A 79 -7.48 22.85 4.27
CA TYR A 79 -7.92 23.89 3.36
C TYR A 79 -9.11 24.64 3.96
N THR A 80 -9.03 25.96 4.02
CA THR A 80 -10.14 26.81 4.46
C THR A 80 -10.99 27.18 3.26
N VAL A 81 -12.27 26.82 3.30
CA VAL A 81 -13.24 27.06 2.23
C VAL A 81 -13.38 28.56 1.97
N GLN A 82 -13.22 28.95 0.70
CA GLN A 82 -13.27 30.32 0.23
C GLN A 82 -14.61 30.62 -0.46
N ASN A 83 -14.89 31.92 -0.68
CA ASN A 83 -16.07 32.32 -1.42
C ASN A 83 -16.03 31.75 -2.86
N GLY A 84 -17.13 31.13 -3.29
CA GLY A 84 -17.23 30.47 -4.61
C GLY A 84 -16.72 29.04 -4.66
N ASP A 85 -16.20 28.50 -3.55
CA ASP A 85 -15.82 27.08 -3.49
C ASP A 85 -17.03 26.15 -3.46
N SER A 86 -16.85 24.96 -4.02
CA SER A 86 -17.67 23.78 -3.74
C SER A 86 -16.77 22.60 -3.42
N LEU A 87 -17.29 21.60 -2.73
CA LEU A 87 -16.53 20.37 -2.46
C LEU A 87 -16.00 19.73 -3.75
N TYR A 88 -16.76 19.81 -4.84
CA TYR A 88 -16.34 19.33 -6.14
C TYR A 88 -15.12 20.09 -6.68
N LEU A 89 -15.16 21.44 -6.67
CA LEU A 89 -14.06 22.28 -7.15
C LEU A 89 -12.80 22.09 -6.30
N ILE A 90 -12.96 21.97 -4.98
CA ILE A 90 -11.86 21.69 -4.05
C ILE A 90 -11.27 20.31 -4.34
N ALA A 91 -12.09 19.25 -4.40
CA ALA A 91 -11.61 17.91 -4.70
C ALA A 91 -10.84 17.86 -6.03
N LYS A 92 -11.39 18.51 -7.07
CA LYS A 92 -10.74 18.63 -8.39
C LYS A 92 -9.41 19.38 -8.32
N LYS A 93 -9.34 20.50 -7.58
CA LYS A 93 -8.11 21.28 -7.37
C LYS A 93 -6.99 20.44 -6.75
N TYR A 94 -7.33 19.52 -5.86
CA TYR A 94 -6.38 18.65 -5.17
C TYR A 94 -6.19 17.27 -5.83
N GLY A 95 -6.87 17.00 -6.95
CA GLY A 95 -6.74 15.74 -7.67
C GLY A 95 -7.27 14.51 -6.93
N ILE A 96 -8.22 14.70 -6.00
CA ILE A 96 -8.85 13.61 -5.23
C ILE A 96 -10.30 13.41 -5.64
N ALA A 97 -10.84 12.21 -5.39
CA ALA A 97 -12.26 11.96 -5.62
C ALA A 97 -13.11 12.76 -4.62
N LEU A 98 -14.23 13.33 -5.10
CA LEU A 98 -15.21 14.02 -4.24
C LEU A 98 -15.66 13.13 -3.07
N TYR A 99 -15.87 11.84 -3.34
CA TYR A 99 -16.23 10.86 -2.33
C TYR A 99 -15.17 10.73 -1.22
N THR A 100 -13.89 10.72 -1.59
CA THR A 100 -12.76 10.69 -0.65
C THR A 100 -12.73 11.95 0.22
N LEU A 101 -12.89 13.12 -0.39
CA LEU A 101 -12.95 14.39 0.35
C LEU A 101 -14.10 14.40 1.35
N ARG A 102 -15.26 13.90 0.94
CA ARG A 102 -16.46 13.80 1.78
C ARG A 102 -16.24 12.92 3.00
N ILE A 103 -15.69 11.72 2.81
CA ILE A 103 -15.39 10.79 3.91
C ILE A 103 -14.43 11.41 4.92
N ALA A 104 -13.32 12.02 4.46
CA ALA A 104 -12.32 12.60 5.33
C ALA A 104 -12.82 13.78 6.20
N ASN A 105 -13.96 14.37 5.83
CA ASN A 105 -14.56 15.53 6.50
C ASN A 105 -15.93 15.24 7.12
N ASN A 106 -16.41 14.00 7.06
CA ASN A 106 -17.77 13.62 7.46
C ASN A 106 -18.84 14.51 6.79
N LEU A 107 -18.67 14.79 5.49
CA LEU A 107 -19.56 15.62 4.69
C LEU A 107 -20.37 14.75 3.75
N TRP A 108 -21.68 14.69 3.95
CA TRP A 108 -22.59 13.87 3.13
C TRP A 108 -23.49 14.68 2.20
N THR A 109 -23.38 16.01 2.29
CA THR A 109 -24.11 16.98 1.46
C THR A 109 -23.11 17.86 0.70
N ASP A 110 -23.58 18.55 -0.33
CA ASP A 110 -22.77 19.51 -1.09
C ASP A 110 -22.61 20.86 -0.37
N ASN A 111 -23.30 21.05 0.75
CA ASN A 111 -23.27 22.29 1.50
C ASN A 111 -21.96 22.38 2.31
N VAL A 112 -21.12 23.32 1.92
CA VAL A 112 -19.90 23.67 2.65
C VAL A 112 -19.90 25.18 2.92
N ASN A 113 -19.76 25.55 4.18
CA ASN A 113 -19.77 26.97 4.59
C ASN A 113 -18.39 27.59 4.37
N ILE A 114 -18.38 28.85 3.92
CA ILE A 114 -17.17 29.67 3.84
C ILE A 114 -16.51 29.72 5.23
N GLY A 115 -15.18 29.59 5.27
CA GLY A 115 -14.41 29.56 6.51
C GLY A 115 -14.32 28.17 7.16
N LYS A 116 -15.06 27.16 6.70
CA LYS A 116 -14.89 25.79 7.19
C LYS A 116 -13.53 25.25 6.80
N VAL A 117 -12.78 24.74 7.77
CA VAL A 117 -11.52 24.04 7.53
C VAL A 117 -11.82 22.60 7.16
N LEU A 118 -11.31 22.16 6.01
CA LEU A 118 -11.40 20.81 5.51
C LEU A 118 -10.07 20.07 5.66
N ASN A 119 -10.13 18.82 6.06
CA ASN A 119 -9.08 17.83 5.92
C ASN A 119 -9.05 17.33 4.48
N ILE A 120 -8.02 17.68 3.74
CA ILE A 120 -7.80 17.25 2.36
C ILE A 120 -6.86 16.03 2.42
N PRO A 121 -7.38 14.79 2.30
CA PRO A 121 -6.58 13.55 2.38
C PRO A 121 -5.80 13.36 1.07
N VAL A 122 -4.93 14.31 0.79
CA VAL A 122 -3.85 14.13 -0.16
C VAL A 122 -2.71 13.52 0.63
N ALA A 123 -2.14 12.43 0.12
CA ALA A 123 -0.82 12.02 0.58
C ALA A 123 0.08 13.27 0.59
N PRO A 124 0.94 13.45 1.62
CA PRO A 124 1.91 14.55 1.60
C PRO A 124 2.53 14.55 0.22
N SER A 125 2.46 15.70 -0.47
CA SER A 125 3.03 15.88 -1.80
C SER A 125 4.38 15.22 -1.75
N VAL A 126 4.49 14.07 -2.41
CA VAL A 126 5.69 13.26 -2.35
C VAL A 126 6.82 14.25 -2.62
N THR A 127 7.66 14.49 -1.60
CA THR A 127 9.02 14.97 -1.84
C THR A 127 9.45 14.12 -3.02
N PRO A 128 9.67 14.72 -4.21
CA PRO A 128 9.50 14.05 -5.51
C PRO A 128 10.03 12.66 -5.33
N ILE A 129 9.12 11.65 -5.38
CA ILE A 129 9.43 10.24 -5.08
C ILE A 129 10.83 10.09 -5.57
N LYS A 130 11.80 9.81 -4.67
CA LYS A 130 13.16 9.49 -5.10
C LYS A 130 12.91 8.42 -6.13
N THR A 131 12.93 8.82 -7.40
CA THR A 131 12.52 7.95 -8.48
C THR A 131 13.62 6.95 -8.37
N ILE A 132 13.28 5.76 -7.88
CA ILE A 132 14.29 4.73 -7.72
C ILE A 132 14.56 4.37 -9.18
N VAL A 133 15.52 5.07 -9.75
CA VAL A 133 16.01 4.82 -11.09
C VAL A 133 16.79 3.54 -10.92
N TYR A 134 16.11 2.44 -11.18
CA TYR A 134 16.70 1.13 -11.13
C TYR A 134 17.68 1.03 -12.29
N SER A 135 18.91 0.60 -11.97
CA SER A 135 19.96 0.38 -12.95
C SER A 135 19.59 -0.77 -13.89
N ALA A 136 20.26 -0.87 -15.05
CA ALA A 136 20.11 -2.05 -15.91
C ALA A 136 20.44 -3.35 -15.16
N SER A 137 21.40 -3.31 -14.23
CA SER A 137 21.73 -4.43 -13.35
C SER A 137 20.63 -4.77 -12.35
N ASP A 138 19.88 -3.79 -11.84
CA ASP A 138 18.72 -4.05 -10.98
C ASP A 138 17.59 -4.73 -11.74
N VAL A 139 17.33 -4.26 -12.98
CA VAL A 139 16.34 -4.88 -13.87
C VAL A 139 16.74 -6.32 -14.17
N ASP A 140 18.01 -6.56 -14.54
CA ASP A 140 18.53 -7.89 -14.82
C ASP A 140 18.40 -8.82 -13.60
N LEU A 141 18.87 -8.38 -12.42
CA LEU A 141 18.81 -9.16 -11.20
C LEU A 141 17.37 -9.52 -10.81
N LEU A 142 16.45 -8.55 -10.86
CA LEU A 142 15.04 -8.80 -10.57
C LEU A 142 14.43 -9.77 -11.60
N SER A 143 14.79 -9.63 -12.88
CA SER A 143 14.29 -10.52 -13.94
C SER A 143 14.76 -11.96 -13.72
N ARG A 144 16.03 -12.17 -13.35
CA ARG A 144 16.58 -13.51 -13.05
C ARG A 144 15.90 -14.14 -11.85
N LEU A 145 15.61 -13.34 -10.82
CA LEU A 145 14.83 -13.81 -9.68
C LEU A 145 13.42 -14.24 -10.10
N ILE A 146 12.70 -13.42 -10.87
CA ILE A 146 11.34 -13.75 -11.34
C ILE A 146 11.35 -15.03 -12.19
N THR A 147 12.33 -15.21 -13.07
CA THR A 147 12.50 -16.47 -13.81
C THR A 147 12.68 -17.63 -12.84
N ALA A 148 13.59 -17.51 -11.86
CA ALA A 148 13.86 -18.61 -10.95
C ALA A 148 12.67 -18.99 -10.05
N GLU A 149 11.81 -18.03 -9.72
CA GLU A 149 10.68 -18.19 -8.78
C GLU A 149 9.35 -18.51 -9.48
N ALA A 150 9.19 -18.09 -10.74
CA ALA A 150 7.87 -18.04 -11.39
C ALA A 150 7.90 -18.25 -12.92
N GLN A 151 8.95 -18.86 -13.49
CA GLN A 151 9.05 -19.05 -14.95
C GLN A 151 7.80 -19.70 -15.58
N ASP A 152 7.26 -20.73 -14.92
CA ASP A 152 6.11 -21.50 -15.41
C ASP A 152 4.75 -20.93 -14.95
N GLN A 153 4.75 -19.75 -14.33
CA GLN A 153 3.56 -19.09 -13.82
C GLN A 153 2.94 -18.14 -14.84
N PRO A 154 1.63 -17.81 -14.72
CA PRO A 154 1.02 -16.77 -15.54
C PRO A 154 1.72 -15.43 -15.36
N TYR A 155 1.68 -14.58 -16.39
CA TYR A 155 2.34 -13.27 -16.38
C TYR A 155 2.00 -12.41 -15.13
N THR A 156 0.75 -12.43 -14.67
CA THR A 156 0.33 -11.71 -13.45
C THR A 156 1.06 -12.19 -12.20
N ALA A 157 1.34 -13.49 -12.07
CA ALA A 157 2.11 -14.04 -10.96
C ALA A 157 3.60 -13.66 -11.05
N LYS A 158 4.17 -13.60 -12.27
CA LYS A 158 5.52 -13.06 -12.48
C LYS A 158 5.64 -11.60 -12.03
N VAL A 159 4.66 -10.76 -12.38
CA VAL A 159 4.59 -9.37 -11.92
C VAL A 159 4.43 -9.31 -10.40
N ALA A 160 3.64 -10.21 -9.82
CA ALA A 160 3.40 -10.30 -8.38
C ALA A 160 4.68 -10.61 -7.58
N VAL A 161 5.49 -11.57 -8.02
CA VAL A 161 6.81 -11.86 -7.41
C VAL A 161 7.70 -10.63 -7.46
N GLY A 162 7.77 -9.96 -8.62
CA GLY A 162 8.52 -8.72 -8.78
C GLY A 162 8.03 -7.63 -7.81
N ALA A 163 6.72 -7.47 -7.68
CA ALA A 163 6.11 -6.47 -6.82
C ALA A 163 6.44 -6.68 -5.34
N VAL A 164 6.49 -7.94 -4.86
CA VAL A 164 6.91 -8.25 -3.47
C VAL A 164 8.32 -7.73 -3.18
N VAL A 165 9.26 -7.89 -4.11
CA VAL A 165 10.63 -7.35 -3.96
C VAL A 165 10.59 -5.82 -3.85
N ILE A 166 9.80 -5.16 -4.69
CA ILE A 166 9.65 -3.70 -4.66
C ILE A 166 8.96 -3.23 -3.37
N ASN A 167 7.99 -3.97 -2.87
CA ASN A 167 7.31 -3.68 -1.61
C ASN A 167 8.28 -3.79 -0.42
N ARG A 168 9.18 -4.77 -0.44
CA ARG A 168 10.28 -4.88 0.53
C ARG A 168 11.23 -3.68 0.39
N VAL A 169 11.71 -3.33 -0.80
CA VAL A 169 12.59 -2.15 -0.99
C VAL A 169 11.98 -0.84 -0.48
N LYS A 170 10.66 -0.69 -0.59
CA LYS A 170 9.91 0.47 -0.10
C LYS A 170 9.57 0.42 1.39
N SER A 171 9.70 -0.75 2.03
CA SER A 171 9.36 -0.95 3.43
C SER A 171 10.50 -0.46 4.33
N THR A 172 10.14 0.13 5.48
CA THR A 172 11.10 0.57 6.51
C THR A 172 11.74 -0.61 7.24
N THR A 173 11.19 -1.81 7.11
CA THR A 173 11.65 -3.04 7.76
C THR A 173 12.72 -3.77 6.95
N PHE A 174 12.86 -3.47 5.67
CA PHE A 174 13.79 -4.14 4.76
C PHE A 174 14.82 -3.15 4.20
N ALA A 175 15.85 -3.69 3.54
CA ALA A 175 16.87 -2.87 2.91
C ALA A 175 16.34 -2.05 1.74
N ASN A 176 16.98 -0.92 1.46
CA ASN A 176 16.54 0.08 0.49
C ASN A 176 17.06 -0.14 -0.95
N SER A 177 17.53 -1.34 -1.29
CA SER A 177 17.99 -1.69 -2.64
C SER A 177 17.54 -3.09 -3.06
N ILE A 178 17.33 -3.30 -4.37
CA ILE A 178 16.93 -4.61 -4.92
C ILE A 178 17.98 -5.66 -4.59
N SER A 179 19.26 -5.36 -4.84
CA SER A 179 20.35 -6.29 -4.53
C SER A 179 20.34 -6.70 -3.05
N THR A 180 20.22 -5.74 -2.13
CA THR A 180 20.24 -6.09 -0.70
C THR A 180 19.01 -6.89 -0.29
N VAL A 181 17.82 -6.61 -0.84
CA VAL A 181 16.61 -7.40 -0.57
C VAL A 181 16.75 -8.83 -1.11
N ILE A 182 17.29 -9.00 -2.31
CA ILE A 182 17.42 -10.32 -2.96
C ILE A 182 18.49 -11.17 -2.27
N TYR A 183 19.64 -10.58 -1.96
CA TYR A 183 20.73 -11.29 -1.28
C TYR A 183 20.61 -11.31 0.25
N GLN A 184 19.50 -10.79 0.81
CA GLN A 184 19.32 -10.74 2.25
C GLN A 184 19.35 -12.13 2.86
N THR A 185 20.11 -12.26 3.96
CA THR A 185 20.08 -13.43 4.84
C THR A 185 19.56 -13.02 6.21
N ILE A 186 18.70 -13.84 6.80
CA ILE A 186 18.17 -13.65 8.16
C ILE A 186 18.48 -14.92 8.95
N ASN A 187 19.24 -14.78 10.04
CA ASN A 187 19.66 -15.91 10.89
C ASN A 187 20.30 -17.07 10.11
N GLY A 188 21.06 -16.76 9.06
CA GLY A 188 21.73 -17.75 8.21
C GLY A 188 20.89 -18.30 7.05
N TYR A 189 19.63 -17.87 6.90
CA TYR A 189 18.74 -18.33 5.82
C TYR A 189 18.57 -17.26 4.75
N TYR A 190 18.65 -17.64 3.47
CA TYR A 190 18.38 -16.77 2.33
C TYR A 190 16.88 -16.51 2.19
N GLN A 191 16.52 -15.26 1.89
CA GLN A 191 15.12 -14.90 1.64
C GLN A 191 14.59 -15.42 0.30
N PHE A 192 15.49 -15.74 -0.63
CA PHE A 192 15.18 -16.29 -1.95
C PHE A 192 16.09 -17.49 -2.23
N THR A 193 15.52 -18.68 -2.33
CA THR A 193 16.23 -19.95 -2.58
C THR A 193 17.14 -19.93 -3.82
N PRO A 194 16.79 -19.26 -4.94
CA PRO A 194 17.65 -19.11 -6.11
C PRO A 194 19.03 -18.53 -5.84
N VAL A 195 19.17 -17.73 -4.77
CA VAL A 195 20.47 -17.20 -4.35
C VAL A 195 21.35 -18.31 -3.78
N LEU A 196 20.78 -19.17 -2.93
CA LEU A 196 21.50 -20.27 -2.28
C LEU A 196 21.96 -21.33 -3.29
N ASN A 197 21.08 -21.73 -4.21
CA ASN A 197 21.36 -22.84 -5.15
C ASN A 197 22.05 -22.38 -6.45
N GLY A 198 22.35 -21.08 -6.58
CA GLY A 198 23.03 -20.49 -7.75
C GLY A 198 22.14 -20.29 -8.98
N TRP A 199 20.85 -20.63 -8.92
CA TRP A 199 19.92 -20.41 -10.03
C TRP A 199 19.79 -18.94 -10.40
N ILE A 200 19.97 -18.05 -9.41
CA ILE A 200 19.98 -16.61 -9.62
C ILE A 200 20.99 -16.21 -10.70
N ASN A 201 22.07 -16.96 -10.95
CA ASN A 201 23.09 -16.63 -11.94
C ASN A 201 22.71 -17.00 -13.39
N LYS A 202 21.57 -17.68 -13.61
CA LYS A 202 21.08 -18.02 -14.94
C LYS A 202 20.40 -16.81 -15.60
N PRO A 203 20.44 -16.68 -16.94
CA PRO A 203 19.77 -15.58 -17.63
C PRO A 203 18.25 -15.63 -17.46
N ALA A 204 17.63 -14.46 -17.46
CA ALA A 204 16.17 -14.33 -17.38
C ALA A 204 15.49 -14.61 -18.73
N ASP A 205 14.28 -15.15 -18.68
CA ASP A 205 13.41 -15.25 -19.85
C ASP A 205 12.74 -13.90 -20.19
N ALA A 206 12.28 -13.76 -21.44
CA ALA A 206 11.70 -12.52 -21.94
C ALA A 206 10.45 -12.07 -21.16
N ASP A 207 9.65 -13.01 -20.68
CA ASP A 207 8.43 -12.73 -19.91
C ASP A 207 8.77 -12.15 -18.54
N SER A 208 9.76 -12.73 -17.87
CA SER A 208 10.26 -12.27 -16.58
C SER A 208 10.91 -10.89 -16.67
N ILE A 209 11.59 -10.57 -17.78
CA ILE A 209 12.10 -9.22 -18.06
C ILE A 209 10.95 -8.20 -18.18
N ARG A 210 9.87 -8.55 -18.88
CA ARG A 210 8.68 -7.70 -18.99
C ARG A 210 8.01 -7.51 -17.63
N ALA A 211 7.88 -8.59 -16.86
CA ALA A 211 7.29 -8.56 -15.53
C ALA A 211 8.10 -7.72 -14.53
N ALA A 212 9.43 -7.82 -14.55
CA ALA A 212 10.32 -6.98 -13.75
C ALA A 212 10.08 -5.49 -14.04
N LYS A 213 10.08 -5.11 -15.33
CA LYS A 213 9.82 -3.72 -15.75
C LYS A 213 8.44 -3.23 -15.29
N ALA A 214 7.42 -4.07 -15.37
CA ALA A 214 6.07 -3.77 -14.88
C ALA A 214 6.08 -3.48 -13.37
N ALA A 215 6.69 -4.35 -12.56
CA ALA A 215 6.80 -4.15 -11.11
C ALA A 215 7.58 -2.88 -10.75
N LEU A 216 8.71 -2.64 -11.41
CA LEU A 216 9.55 -1.45 -11.23
C LEU A 216 8.82 -0.15 -11.59
N SER A 217 7.91 -0.20 -12.58
CA SER A 217 7.02 0.92 -12.93
C SER A 217 5.88 1.15 -11.93
N GLY A 218 5.74 0.28 -10.93
CA GLY A 218 4.77 0.39 -9.84
C GLY A 218 3.51 -0.46 -10.00
N ILE A 219 3.48 -1.40 -10.96
CA ILE A 219 2.38 -2.37 -11.08
C ILE A 219 2.53 -3.40 -9.96
N ASP A 220 1.52 -3.50 -9.08
CA ASP A 220 1.48 -4.47 -7.98
C ASP A 220 0.11 -5.15 -7.90
N PRO A 221 -0.04 -6.40 -8.38
CA PRO A 221 -1.27 -7.17 -8.27
C PRO A 221 -1.50 -7.77 -6.87
N THR A 222 -0.50 -7.70 -5.98
CA THR A 222 -0.50 -8.35 -4.66
C THR A 222 -1.01 -7.46 -3.54
N ASN A 223 -1.42 -6.23 -3.85
CA ASN A 223 -1.91 -5.26 -2.89
C ASN A 223 -0.91 -4.90 -1.76
N GLY A 224 0.40 -4.98 -2.00
CA GLY A 224 1.42 -4.69 -0.99
C GLY A 224 1.94 -5.92 -0.25
N ALA A 225 1.81 -7.13 -0.79
CA ALA A 225 2.33 -8.33 -0.17
C ALA A 225 3.85 -8.22 0.04
N LEU A 226 4.33 -8.79 1.14
CA LEU A 226 5.74 -8.86 1.51
C LEU A 226 6.28 -10.30 1.46
N PHE A 227 5.40 -11.29 1.30
CA PHE A 227 5.73 -12.70 1.26
C PHE A 227 4.94 -13.39 0.14
N TYR A 228 5.49 -14.48 -0.36
CA TYR A 228 4.77 -15.42 -1.20
C TYR A 228 5.29 -16.84 -0.96
N PHE A 229 4.47 -17.83 -1.27
CA PHE A 229 4.76 -19.26 -1.13
C PHE A 229 3.83 -20.08 -2.02
N ASP A 230 4.21 -21.30 -2.34
CA ASP A 230 3.33 -22.27 -2.98
C ASP A 230 2.45 -23.02 -1.95
N ASP A 231 1.54 -23.84 -2.45
CA ASP A 231 0.63 -24.66 -1.65
C ASP A 231 1.29 -25.87 -0.97
N THR A 232 2.58 -26.14 -1.25
CA THR A 232 3.36 -27.22 -0.63
C THR A 232 4.06 -26.79 0.65
N VAL A 233 4.06 -25.50 0.97
CA VAL A 233 4.77 -24.97 2.14
C VAL A 233 4.19 -25.53 3.45
N THR A 234 5.06 -25.98 4.34
CA THR A 234 4.69 -26.51 5.66
C THR A 234 5.02 -25.56 6.81
N ASN A 235 5.66 -24.43 6.51
CA ASN A 235 6.08 -23.44 7.49
C ASN A 235 4.86 -22.76 8.13
N LYS A 236 4.55 -23.14 9.38
CA LYS A 236 3.39 -22.61 10.13
C LYS A 236 3.38 -21.09 10.29
N TRP A 237 4.55 -20.46 10.43
CA TRP A 237 4.64 -19.00 10.54
C TRP A 237 4.23 -18.31 9.24
N LEU A 238 4.62 -18.88 8.10
CA LEU A 238 4.27 -18.34 6.79
C LEU A 238 2.80 -18.59 6.46
N LEU A 239 2.29 -19.78 6.79
CA LEU A 239 0.86 -20.15 6.65
C LEU A 239 -0.07 -19.31 7.55
N ALA A 240 0.44 -18.75 8.64
CA ALA A 240 -0.33 -17.86 9.53
C ALA A 240 -0.44 -16.41 9.01
N LYS A 241 0.30 -16.05 7.95
CA LYS A 241 0.26 -14.69 7.39
C LYS A 241 -1.11 -14.41 6.76
N PRO A 242 -1.65 -13.18 6.89
CA PRO A 242 -2.87 -12.82 6.20
C PRO A 242 -2.65 -12.87 4.68
N VAL A 243 -3.43 -13.71 4.01
CA VAL A 243 -3.39 -13.86 2.55
C VAL A 243 -3.93 -12.59 1.90
N SER A 244 -3.20 -12.09 0.92
CA SER A 244 -3.62 -10.98 0.06
C SER A 244 -4.34 -11.48 -1.20
N ILE A 245 -3.69 -12.38 -1.94
CA ILE A 245 -4.21 -12.95 -3.18
C ILE A 245 -3.55 -14.30 -3.47
N THR A 246 -4.28 -15.20 -4.12
CA THR A 246 -3.72 -16.41 -4.73
C THR A 246 -3.78 -16.26 -6.24
N ILE A 247 -2.66 -16.47 -6.92
CA ILE A 247 -2.55 -16.42 -8.38
C ILE A 247 -1.95 -17.76 -8.81
N ASP A 248 -2.79 -18.59 -9.43
CA ASP A 248 -2.45 -19.99 -9.72
C ASP A 248 -2.05 -20.75 -8.44
N ASN A 249 -0.86 -21.36 -8.38
CA ASN A 249 -0.38 -22.05 -7.18
C ASN A 249 0.39 -21.14 -6.20
N LEU A 250 0.61 -19.86 -6.54
CA LEU A 250 1.31 -18.92 -5.66
C LEU A 250 0.34 -18.13 -4.78
N ILE A 251 0.60 -18.18 -3.47
CA ILE A 251 -0.12 -17.46 -2.44
C ILE A 251 0.73 -16.29 -1.99
N PHE A 252 0.19 -15.06 -2.08
CA PHE A 252 0.84 -13.82 -1.69
C PHE A 252 0.25 -13.32 -0.37
N ALA A 253 1.10 -12.91 0.57
CA ALA A 253 0.72 -12.56 1.93
C ALA A 253 1.52 -11.36 2.47
N PHE A 254 1.00 -10.75 3.52
CA PHE A 254 1.55 -9.52 4.10
C PHE A 254 2.59 -9.71 5.23
#